data_AF-A0A0G4B0D6-F1
#
_entry.id   AF-A0A0G4B0D6-F1
#
_cell.length_a   1.000
_cell.length_b   1.000
_cell.length_c   1.000
_cell.angle_alpha   90.00
_cell.angle_beta   90.00
_cell.angle_gamma   90.00
#
_symmetry.space_group_name_H-M   'P 1'
#
loop_
_entity.id
_entity.type
_entity.pdbx_description
1 polymer ?
#
loop_
_entity_poly.entity_id
_entity_poly.type
_entity_poly.pdbx_seq_one_letter_code
_entity_poly.pdbx_strand_id
1 'polypeptide(L)'
;MKQHLDLTTTDDYIAAHREEFRAEATEALKRFTPDDRELAASLTTQYATVDDVLKAWTEQIEPMYRDLEAKRSDVRFRKSLMTHVGFHENDATRMVDHIVEVRKQSLLDEVLDNVYHSDIEEAPYQREYALNLLSQPMNEVENFKQRYEQFFEALDGAEQHNITLCDPHGSWIERQKTAMLVNKERQQTAKEEDERLENIDINLQTLTTHDPLLRVILDKKISIVHLLDLASKYNKQLDSLPDEKQKSSTDRLQLFERVTAPFRMQEVERIASSHHIHNLKSLSVVQSEISDILLEVCSATPTHRNRLLLDVQRHTRLTQERDLILLIQRNREHFYEGNS
;
A
#
# COMPACT_ATOMS: atom_id res chain seq x y z
N MET A 1 -10.12 -15.10 10.84
CA MET A 1 -10.42 -14.63 9.47
C MET A 1 -9.14 -14.06 8.90
N LYS A 2 -8.44 -14.82 8.04
CA LYS A 2 -7.29 -14.28 7.30
C LYS A 2 -7.90 -13.42 6.17
N GLN A 3 -7.77 -12.11 6.29
CA GLN A 3 -8.00 -11.24 5.14
C GLN A 3 -6.95 -11.65 4.09
N HIS A 4 -7.42 -12.10 2.93
CA HIS A 4 -6.54 -12.28 1.78
C HIS A 4 -6.07 -10.87 1.42
N LEU A 5 -4.79 -10.59 1.63
CA LEU A 5 -4.22 -9.32 1.24
C LEU A 5 -4.23 -9.26 -0.29
N ASP A 6 -4.76 -8.15 -0.80
CA ASP A 6 -4.73 -7.81 -2.20
C ASP A 6 -3.28 -7.47 -2.53
N LEU A 7 -2.59 -8.31 -3.33
CA LEU A 7 -1.18 -8.16 -3.65
C LEU A 7 -0.88 -6.88 -4.45
N THR A 8 -1.91 -6.11 -4.79
CA THR A 8 -1.84 -4.75 -5.35
C THR A 8 -1.69 -3.64 -4.29
N THR A 9 -1.51 -3.97 -3.01
CA THR A 9 -1.27 -2.98 -1.94
C THR A 9 -0.18 -1.97 -2.29
N THR A 10 -0.46 -0.68 -2.05
CA THR A 10 0.45 0.47 -2.28
C THR A 10 1.90 0.18 -1.86
N ASP A 11 2.88 0.63 -2.65
CA ASP A 11 4.34 0.46 -2.44
C ASP A 11 4.80 0.56 -0.96
N ASP A 12 4.21 1.50 -0.20
CA ASP A 12 4.50 1.73 1.21
C ASP A 12 4.15 0.54 2.12
N TYR A 13 3.13 -0.25 1.76
CA TYR A 13 2.70 -1.42 2.52
C TYR A 13 3.70 -2.58 2.37
N ILE A 14 4.11 -2.89 1.14
CA ILE A 14 5.04 -3.98 0.87
C ILE A 14 6.42 -3.66 1.48
N ALA A 15 6.84 -2.39 1.43
CA ALA A 15 8.02 -1.93 2.15
C ALA A 15 7.91 -2.14 3.67
N ALA A 16 6.75 -1.85 4.27
CA ALA A 16 6.53 -1.99 5.71
C ALA A 16 6.26 -3.43 6.19
N HIS A 17 5.78 -4.32 5.30
CA HIS A 17 5.34 -5.69 5.61
C HIS A 17 6.02 -6.74 4.72
N ARG A 18 7.30 -6.52 4.40
CA ARG A 18 8.10 -7.34 3.47
C ARG A 18 8.07 -8.85 3.80
N GLU A 19 8.07 -9.21 5.07
CA GLU A 19 8.05 -10.62 5.50
C GLU A 19 6.67 -11.27 5.34
N GLU A 20 5.59 -10.51 5.57
CA GLU A 20 4.22 -10.97 5.33
C GLU A 20 4.00 -11.18 3.84
N PHE A 21 4.38 -10.20 3.01
CA PHE A 21 4.35 -10.33 1.55
C PHE A 21 5.13 -11.57 1.10
N ARG A 22 6.36 -11.77 1.60
CA ARG A 22 7.18 -12.94 1.23
C ARG A 22 6.47 -14.25 1.59
N ALA A 23 5.79 -14.33 2.74
CA ALA A 23 5.05 -15.52 3.15
C ALA A 23 3.84 -15.79 2.26
N GLU A 24 3.05 -14.76 1.95
CA GLU A 24 1.88 -14.85 1.06
C GLU A 24 2.28 -15.23 -0.37
N ALA A 25 3.29 -14.55 -0.91
CA ALA A 25 3.88 -14.86 -2.20
C ALA A 25 4.39 -16.31 -2.24
N THR A 26 5.13 -16.76 -1.22
CA THR A 26 5.61 -18.15 -1.16
C THR A 26 4.46 -19.16 -1.17
N GLU A 27 3.35 -18.88 -0.48
CA GLU A 27 2.16 -19.73 -0.53
C GLU A 27 1.46 -19.69 -1.90
N ALA A 28 1.44 -18.56 -2.60
CA ALA A 28 0.98 -18.48 -3.99
C ALA A 28 1.85 -19.35 -4.92
N LEU A 29 3.18 -19.23 -4.82
CA LEU A 29 4.13 -20.07 -5.57
C LEU A 29 3.97 -21.56 -5.28
N LYS A 30 3.61 -21.91 -4.04
CA LYS A 30 3.35 -23.29 -3.60
C LYS A 30 2.07 -23.85 -4.21
N ARG A 31 1.01 -23.05 -4.25
CA ARG A 31 -0.31 -23.42 -4.79
C ARG A 31 -0.25 -23.66 -6.29
N PHE A 32 0.58 -22.90 -7.00
CA PHE A 32 0.81 -23.10 -8.43
C PHE A 32 1.83 -24.21 -8.68
N THR A 33 1.30 -25.42 -8.88
CA THR A 33 2.04 -26.68 -8.87
C THR A 33 2.96 -26.83 -10.09
N PRO A 34 3.91 -27.80 -10.10
CA PRO A 34 4.70 -28.09 -11.30
C PRO A 34 3.85 -28.41 -12.52
N ASP A 35 2.76 -29.15 -12.34
CA ASP A 35 1.82 -29.49 -13.43
C ASP A 35 1.11 -28.23 -13.96
N ASP A 36 0.69 -27.32 -13.06
CA ASP A 36 0.08 -26.04 -13.46
C ASP A 36 1.08 -25.19 -14.28
N ARG A 37 2.37 -25.21 -13.91
CA ARG A 37 3.44 -24.48 -14.60
C ARG A 37 3.76 -25.08 -15.97
N GLU A 38 3.80 -26.41 -16.06
CA GLU A 38 3.98 -27.11 -17.34
C GLU A 38 2.80 -26.82 -18.27
N LEU A 39 1.57 -26.84 -17.74
CA LEU A 39 0.38 -26.44 -18.49
C LEU A 39 0.48 -25.00 -18.97
N ALA A 40 0.78 -24.03 -18.09
CA ALA A 40 0.97 -22.63 -18.45
C ALA A 40 2.04 -22.42 -19.54
N ALA A 41 3.18 -23.10 -19.43
CA ALA A 41 4.22 -23.09 -20.46
C ALA A 41 3.70 -23.65 -21.79
N SER A 42 2.90 -24.73 -21.74
CA SER A 42 2.31 -25.39 -22.92
C SER A 42 1.18 -24.60 -23.58
N LEU A 43 0.66 -23.56 -22.92
CA LEU A 43 -0.31 -22.63 -23.52
C LEU A 43 0.36 -21.48 -24.27
N THR A 44 1.65 -21.23 -24.00
CA THR A 44 2.35 -20.04 -24.48
C THR A 44 3.00 -20.28 -25.85
N THR A 45 2.85 -19.32 -26.74
CA THR A 45 3.55 -19.22 -28.02
C THR A 45 4.22 -17.85 -28.13
N GLN A 46 4.89 -17.57 -29.25
CA GLN A 46 5.39 -16.23 -29.55
C GLN A 46 4.27 -15.19 -29.81
N TYR A 47 3.02 -15.62 -30.02
CA TYR A 47 1.90 -14.75 -30.38
C TYR A 47 0.74 -14.76 -29.38
N ALA A 48 0.68 -15.77 -28.51
CA ALA A 48 -0.36 -15.93 -27.51
C ALA A 48 0.25 -16.32 -26.16
N THR A 49 -0.18 -15.66 -25.11
CA THR A 49 0.22 -15.92 -23.73
C THR A 49 -0.88 -16.66 -22.96
N VAL A 50 -0.57 -17.12 -21.76
CA VAL A 50 -1.58 -17.69 -20.85
C VAL A 50 -2.70 -16.68 -20.56
N ASP A 51 -2.34 -15.41 -20.38
CA ASP A 51 -3.31 -14.34 -20.12
C ASP A 51 -4.29 -14.17 -21.29
N ASP A 52 -3.82 -14.24 -22.54
CA ASP A 52 -4.68 -14.18 -23.72
C ASP A 52 -5.72 -15.31 -23.74
N VAL A 53 -5.32 -16.53 -23.35
CA VAL A 53 -6.22 -17.69 -23.25
C VAL A 53 -7.24 -17.50 -22.12
N LEU A 54 -6.80 -17.07 -20.94
CA LEU A 54 -7.68 -16.87 -19.78
C LEU A 54 -8.62 -15.67 -19.96
N LYS A 55 -8.18 -14.65 -20.69
CA LYS A 55 -9.01 -13.52 -21.10
C LYS A 55 -10.07 -13.96 -22.10
N ALA A 56 -9.71 -14.77 -23.09
CA ALA A 56 -10.68 -15.35 -24.02
C ALA A 56 -11.73 -16.21 -23.30
N TRP A 57 -11.31 -16.98 -22.29
CA TRP A 57 -12.24 -17.69 -21.40
C TRP A 57 -13.22 -16.73 -20.72
N THR A 58 -12.70 -15.73 -20.01
CA THR A 58 -13.48 -14.80 -19.18
C THR A 58 -14.43 -13.93 -20.01
N GLU A 59 -13.96 -13.42 -21.14
CA GLU A 59 -14.69 -12.44 -21.94
C GLU A 59 -15.62 -13.07 -22.98
N GLN A 60 -15.28 -14.26 -23.50
CA GLN A 60 -15.99 -14.85 -24.65
C GLN A 60 -16.64 -16.19 -24.34
N ILE A 61 -15.93 -17.12 -23.69
CA ILE A 61 -16.40 -18.52 -23.54
C ILE A 61 -17.33 -18.67 -22.33
N GLU A 62 -16.89 -18.21 -21.15
CA GLU A 62 -17.61 -18.41 -19.88
C GLU A 62 -19.03 -17.84 -19.92
N PRO A 63 -19.29 -16.60 -20.39
CA PRO A 63 -20.64 -16.05 -20.45
C PRO A 63 -21.56 -16.89 -21.35
N MET A 64 -21.06 -17.31 -22.50
CA MET A 64 -21.82 -18.14 -23.45
C MET A 64 -22.07 -19.55 -22.91
N TYR A 65 -21.12 -20.11 -22.15
CA TYR A 65 -21.29 -21.40 -21.48
C TYR A 65 -22.40 -21.35 -20.43
N ARG A 66 -22.47 -20.27 -19.64
CA ARG A 66 -23.55 -20.04 -18.67
C ARG A 66 -24.91 -19.94 -19.36
N ASP A 67 -24.98 -19.20 -20.47
CA ASP A 67 -26.20 -19.08 -21.26
C ASP A 67 -26.66 -20.43 -21.85
N LEU A 68 -25.73 -21.22 -22.39
CA LEU A 68 -26.00 -22.56 -22.91
C LEU A 68 -26.45 -23.52 -21.80
N GLU A 69 -25.83 -23.47 -20.62
CA GLU A 69 -26.25 -24.30 -19.48
C GLU A 69 -27.65 -23.91 -18.99
N ALA A 70 -27.98 -22.61 -18.98
CA ALA A 70 -29.32 -22.15 -18.66
C ALA A 70 -30.37 -22.73 -19.63
N LYS A 71 -30.01 -22.90 -20.92
CA LYS A 71 -30.90 -23.50 -21.94
C LYS A 71 -31.24 -24.97 -21.69
N ARG A 72 -30.42 -25.71 -20.94
CA ARG A 72 -30.75 -27.09 -20.52
C ARG A 72 -32.00 -27.15 -19.65
N SER A 73 -32.15 -26.15 -18.79
CA SER A 73 -33.28 -26.02 -17.88
C SER A 73 -34.48 -25.26 -18.47
N ASP A 74 -34.35 -24.73 -19.69
CA ASP A 74 -35.38 -23.88 -20.31
C ASP A 74 -36.54 -24.72 -20.88
N VAL A 75 -37.65 -24.71 -20.13
CA VAL A 75 -38.89 -25.42 -20.50
C VAL A 75 -39.44 -24.96 -21.85
N ARG A 76 -39.27 -23.68 -22.22
CA ARG A 76 -39.75 -23.17 -23.51
C ARG A 76 -38.91 -23.70 -24.66
N PHE A 77 -37.59 -23.78 -24.47
CA PHE A 77 -36.69 -24.36 -25.46
C PHE A 77 -36.99 -25.85 -25.70
N ARG A 78 -37.15 -26.64 -24.63
CA ARG A 78 -37.55 -28.05 -24.73
C ARG A 78 -38.93 -28.21 -25.42
N LYS A 79 -39.91 -27.39 -25.04
CA LYS A 79 -41.24 -27.41 -25.66
C LYS A 79 -41.21 -27.04 -27.16
N SER A 80 -40.32 -26.13 -27.55
CA SER A 80 -40.10 -25.78 -28.96
C SER A 80 -39.65 -27.00 -29.77
N LEU A 81 -38.68 -27.78 -29.25
CA LEU A 81 -38.22 -29.00 -29.90
C LEU A 81 -39.32 -30.06 -30.01
N MET A 82 -40.14 -30.23 -28.97
CA MET A 82 -41.29 -31.15 -29.00
C MET A 82 -42.33 -30.72 -30.06
N THR A 83 -42.60 -29.42 -30.16
CA THR A 83 -43.70 -28.89 -30.98
C THR A 83 -43.30 -28.74 -32.46
N HIS A 84 -42.07 -28.30 -32.74
CA HIS A 84 -41.64 -27.95 -34.09
C HIS A 84 -40.82 -29.04 -34.78
N VAL A 85 -40.14 -29.90 -34.00
CA VAL A 85 -39.33 -31.00 -34.55
C VAL A 85 -39.99 -32.36 -34.33
N GLY A 86 -40.95 -32.45 -33.40
CA GLY A 86 -41.76 -33.65 -33.17
C GLY A 86 -41.13 -34.66 -32.20
N PHE A 87 -40.16 -34.25 -31.38
CA PHE A 87 -39.56 -35.13 -30.38
C PHE A 87 -40.50 -35.43 -29.21
N HIS A 88 -40.43 -36.65 -28.68
CA HIS A 88 -41.01 -36.99 -27.38
C HIS A 88 -40.19 -36.33 -26.25
N GLU A 89 -40.77 -36.18 -25.04
CA GLU A 89 -40.17 -35.41 -23.94
C GLU A 89 -38.76 -35.86 -23.54
N ASN A 90 -38.53 -37.18 -23.46
CA ASN A 90 -37.21 -37.74 -23.14
C ASN A 90 -36.19 -37.50 -24.27
N ASP A 91 -36.62 -37.60 -25.54
CA ASP A 91 -35.76 -37.37 -26.70
C ASP A 91 -35.45 -35.89 -26.85
N ALA A 92 -36.41 -35.01 -26.57
CA ALA A 92 -36.21 -33.57 -26.55
C ALA A 92 -35.17 -33.17 -25.48
N THR A 93 -35.20 -33.80 -24.31
CA THR A 93 -34.21 -33.54 -23.24
C THR A 93 -32.79 -33.96 -23.68
N ARG A 94 -32.63 -35.19 -24.20
CA ARG A 94 -31.36 -35.66 -24.76
C ARG A 94 -30.85 -34.78 -25.91
N MET A 95 -31.76 -34.29 -26.75
CA MET A 95 -31.41 -33.41 -27.86
C MET A 95 -30.95 -32.03 -27.39
N VAL A 96 -31.58 -31.46 -26.34
CA VAL A 96 -31.10 -30.21 -25.73
C VAL A 96 -29.68 -30.41 -25.18
N ASP A 97 -29.44 -31.49 -24.45
CA ASP A 97 -28.11 -31.79 -23.89
C ASP A 97 -27.06 -31.90 -24.99
N HIS A 98 -27.38 -32.62 -26.08
CA HIS A 98 -26.50 -32.77 -27.24
C HIS A 98 -26.22 -31.46 -27.96
N ILE A 99 -27.25 -30.65 -28.26
CA ILE A 99 -27.08 -29.33 -28.89
C ILE A 99 -26.19 -28.42 -28.04
N VAL A 100 -26.39 -28.43 -26.72
CA VAL A 100 -25.57 -27.63 -25.80
C VAL A 100 -24.11 -28.09 -25.84
N GLU A 101 -23.82 -29.39 -25.77
CA GLU A 101 -22.45 -29.90 -25.84
C GLU A 101 -21.78 -29.59 -27.19
N VAL A 102 -22.48 -29.81 -28.30
CA VAL A 102 -21.95 -29.50 -29.64
C VAL A 102 -21.68 -28.01 -29.79
N ARG A 103 -22.55 -27.13 -29.29
CA ARG A 103 -22.33 -25.68 -29.38
C ARG A 103 -21.18 -25.22 -28.48
N LYS A 104 -21.00 -25.82 -27.30
CA LYS A 104 -19.86 -25.55 -26.42
C LYS A 104 -18.54 -25.87 -27.13
N GLN A 105 -18.43 -27.06 -27.73
CA GLN A 105 -17.25 -27.46 -28.50
C GLN A 105 -16.98 -26.54 -29.70
N SER A 106 -18.02 -26.24 -30.48
CA SER A 106 -17.91 -25.32 -31.62
C SER A 106 -17.47 -23.92 -31.21
N LEU A 107 -17.92 -23.42 -30.06
CA LEU A 107 -17.48 -22.12 -29.54
C LEU A 107 -16.01 -22.14 -29.11
N LEU A 108 -15.58 -23.21 -28.43
CA LEU A 108 -14.17 -23.38 -28.07
C LEU A 108 -13.28 -23.34 -29.30
N ASP A 109 -13.62 -24.09 -30.34
CA ASP A 109 -12.86 -24.12 -31.57
C ASP A 109 -12.81 -22.72 -32.24
N GLU A 110 -13.96 -22.04 -32.36
CA GLU A 110 -14.05 -20.67 -32.90
C GLU A 110 -13.14 -19.68 -32.16
N VAL A 111 -13.14 -19.73 -30.82
CA VAL A 111 -12.35 -18.80 -29.99
C VAL A 111 -10.86 -19.15 -30.02
N LEU A 112 -10.51 -20.43 -29.93
CA LEU A 112 -9.11 -20.87 -29.94
C LEU A 112 -8.44 -20.65 -31.30
N ASP A 113 -9.18 -20.75 -32.39
CA ASP A 113 -8.68 -20.41 -33.73
C ASP A 113 -8.29 -18.93 -33.84
N ASN A 114 -9.00 -18.05 -33.14
CA ASN A 114 -8.67 -16.62 -33.06
C ASN A 114 -7.46 -16.36 -32.14
N VAL A 115 -7.37 -17.04 -31.00
CA VAL A 115 -6.25 -16.87 -30.06
C VAL A 115 -4.94 -17.35 -30.69
N TYR A 116 -4.94 -18.53 -31.30
CA TYR A 116 -3.72 -19.15 -31.83
C TYR A 116 -3.46 -18.89 -33.32
N HIS A 117 -4.38 -18.21 -34.02
CA HIS A 117 -4.32 -17.92 -35.46
C HIS A 117 -4.12 -19.17 -36.32
N SER A 118 -5.19 -19.67 -36.94
CA SER A 118 -5.22 -20.93 -37.73
C SER A 118 -4.17 -21.07 -38.84
N ASP A 119 -3.56 -19.97 -39.29
CA ASP A 119 -2.64 -19.94 -40.43
C ASP A 119 -1.16 -20.21 -40.05
N ILE A 120 -0.87 -20.46 -38.77
CA ILE A 120 0.50 -20.62 -38.26
C ILE A 120 0.78 -22.10 -37.93
N GLU A 121 1.75 -22.72 -38.62
CA GLU A 121 2.12 -24.15 -38.49
C GLU A 121 2.55 -24.58 -37.07
N GLU A 122 2.91 -23.63 -36.20
CA GLU A 122 3.46 -23.89 -34.86
C GLU A 122 2.42 -24.18 -33.77
N ALA A 123 1.14 -23.90 -33.98
CA ALA A 123 0.15 -23.88 -32.89
C ALA A 123 -0.70 -25.14 -32.61
N PRO A 124 -0.61 -26.29 -33.32
CA PRO A 124 -1.56 -27.39 -33.08
C PRO A 124 -1.41 -28.01 -31.68
N TYR A 125 -0.19 -28.06 -31.14
CA TYR A 125 0.08 -28.61 -29.82
C TYR A 125 -0.46 -27.69 -28.70
N GLN A 126 -0.12 -26.40 -28.70
CA GLN A 126 -0.56 -25.45 -27.67
C GLN A 126 -2.08 -25.25 -27.70
N ARG A 127 -2.67 -25.22 -28.90
CA ARG A 127 -4.13 -25.21 -29.08
C ARG A 127 -4.78 -26.44 -28.46
N GLU A 128 -4.18 -27.62 -28.56
CA GLU A 128 -4.70 -28.84 -27.93
C GLU A 128 -4.66 -28.74 -26.39
N TYR A 129 -3.61 -28.16 -25.81
CA TYR A 129 -3.55 -27.91 -24.36
C TYR A 129 -4.59 -26.88 -23.91
N ALA A 130 -4.78 -25.81 -24.68
CA ALA A 130 -5.82 -24.82 -24.40
C ALA A 130 -7.21 -25.45 -24.50
N LEU A 131 -7.46 -26.28 -25.53
CA LEU A 131 -8.69 -27.02 -25.67
C LEU A 131 -8.93 -27.96 -24.48
N ASN A 132 -7.90 -28.70 -24.06
CA ASN A 132 -7.99 -29.63 -22.93
C ASN A 132 -8.28 -28.92 -21.60
N LEU A 133 -7.66 -27.75 -21.37
CA LEU A 133 -7.93 -26.91 -20.21
C LEU A 133 -9.36 -26.34 -20.26
N LEU A 134 -9.74 -25.67 -21.34
CA LEU A 134 -11.01 -24.96 -21.43
C LEU A 134 -12.23 -25.89 -21.63
N SER A 135 -11.99 -27.16 -21.94
CA SER A 135 -13.01 -28.22 -21.93
C SER A 135 -13.29 -28.80 -20.54
N GLN A 136 -12.48 -28.46 -19.53
CA GLN A 136 -12.74 -28.87 -18.15
C GLN A 136 -14.02 -28.21 -17.60
N PRO A 137 -14.59 -28.73 -16.50
CA PRO A 137 -15.65 -28.05 -15.78
C PRO A 137 -15.28 -26.60 -15.44
N MET A 138 -16.26 -25.68 -15.54
CA MET A 138 -16.01 -24.23 -15.37
C MET A 138 -15.27 -23.88 -14.07
N ASN A 139 -15.56 -24.59 -12.99
CA ASN A 139 -14.90 -24.40 -11.70
C ASN A 139 -13.41 -24.77 -11.74
N GLU A 140 -13.01 -25.77 -12.53
CA GLU A 140 -11.61 -26.16 -12.66
C GLU A 140 -10.82 -25.13 -13.46
N VAL A 141 -11.40 -24.59 -14.54
CA VAL A 141 -10.80 -23.50 -15.32
C VAL A 141 -10.62 -22.26 -14.46
N GLU A 142 -11.66 -21.89 -13.69
CA GLU A 142 -11.61 -20.75 -12.77
C GLU A 142 -10.58 -20.97 -11.63
N ASN A 143 -10.51 -22.18 -11.07
CA ASN A 143 -9.51 -22.51 -10.06
C ASN A 143 -8.08 -22.40 -10.62
N PHE A 144 -7.84 -22.83 -11.87
CA PHE A 144 -6.54 -22.66 -12.53
C PHE A 144 -6.21 -21.18 -12.74
N LYS A 145 -7.16 -20.40 -13.29
CA LYS A 145 -7.04 -18.95 -13.49
C LYS A 145 -6.65 -18.24 -12.19
N GLN A 146 -7.38 -18.47 -11.11
CA GLN A 146 -7.08 -17.85 -9.81
C GLN A 146 -5.70 -18.20 -9.27
N ARG A 147 -5.25 -19.46 -9.43
CA ARG A 147 -3.88 -19.85 -9.03
C ARG A 147 -2.82 -19.19 -9.91
N TYR A 148 -3.08 -19.07 -11.21
CA TYR A 148 -2.18 -18.40 -12.15
C TYR A 148 -2.05 -16.90 -11.84
N GLU A 149 -3.18 -16.20 -11.63
CA GLU A 149 -3.21 -14.78 -11.26
C GLU A 149 -2.41 -14.54 -9.97
N GLN A 150 -2.68 -15.30 -8.91
CA GLN A 150 -1.94 -15.19 -7.64
C GLN A 150 -0.44 -15.47 -7.80
N PHE A 151 -0.08 -16.44 -8.64
CA PHE A 151 1.31 -16.77 -8.93
C PHE A 151 2.02 -15.63 -9.67
N PHE A 152 1.38 -15.07 -10.70
CA PHE A 152 1.93 -13.98 -11.49
C PHE A 152 2.05 -12.69 -10.67
N GLU A 153 1.01 -12.31 -9.91
CA GLU A 153 1.04 -11.17 -8.99
C GLU A 153 2.15 -11.28 -7.94
N ALA A 154 2.38 -12.48 -7.40
CA ALA A 154 3.46 -12.72 -6.44
C ALA A 154 4.84 -12.49 -7.08
N LEU A 155 5.05 -12.92 -8.32
CA LEU A 155 6.31 -12.70 -9.04
C LEU A 155 6.52 -11.24 -9.42
N ASP A 156 5.50 -10.60 -9.99
CA ASP A 156 5.54 -9.20 -10.42
C ASP A 156 5.79 -8.26 -9.21
N GLY A 157 5.03 -8.43 -8.12
CA GLY A 157 5.23 -7.66 -6.90
C GLY A 157 6.63 -7.86 -6.29
N ALA A 158 7.17 -9.08 -6.36
CA ALA A 158 8.52 -9.35 -5.89
C ALA A 158 9.61 -8.68 -6.73
N GLU A 159 9.45 -8.67 -8.06
CA GLU A 159 10.35 -7.98 -8.98
C GLU A 159 10.31 -6.46 -8.76
N GLN A 160 9.11 -5.86 -8.71
CA GLN A 160 8.91 -4.42 -8.52
C GLN A 160 9.54 -3.90 -7.22
N HIS A 161 9.49 -4.69 -6.14
CA HIS A 161 10.02 -4.31 -4.83
C HIS A 161 11.39 -4.91 -4.50
N ASN A 162 12.05 -5.59 -5.46
CA ASN A 162 13.35 -6.24 -5.27
C ASN A 162 13.36 -7.15 -4.03
N ILE A 163 12.34 -8.01 -3.92
CA ILE A 163 12.16 -8.99 -2.84
C ILE A 163 12.51 -10.37 -3.37
N THR A 164 13.52 -11.01 -2.78
CA THR A 164 13.81 -12.41 -3.10
C THR A 164 12.72 -13.33 -2.54
N LEU A 165 12.11 -14.15 -3.41
CA LEU A 165 11.15 -15.19 -3.08
C LEU A 165 11.76 -16.59 -3.16
N CYS A 166 11.37 -17.48 -2.24
CA CYS A 166 11.77 -18.89 -2.26
C CYS A 166 10.69 -19.73 -2.89
N ASP A 167 10.94 -20.19 -4.12
CA ASP A 167 10.06 -21.10 -4.81
C ASP A 167 10.08 -22.50 -4.16
N PRO A 168 8.95 -22.98 -3.59
CA PRO A 168 8.87 -24.29 -2.97
C PRO A 168 9.10 -25.45 -3.93
N HIS A 169 8.79 -25.24 -5.22
CA HIS A 169 8.94 -26.23 -6.30
C HIS A 169 10.29 -26.13 -7.01
N GLY A 170 11.10 -25.13 -6.67
CA GLY A 170 12.46 -24.97 -7.19
C GLY A 170 13.40 -26.09 -6.73
N SER A 171 14.50 -26.26 -7.45
CA SER A 171 15.51 -27.26 -7.09
C SER A 171 16.07 -26.98 -5.69
N TRP A 172 16.56 -28.02 -5.01
CA TRP A 172 17.13 -27.87 -3.67
C TRP A 172 18.29 -26.84 -3.64
N ILE A 173 19.10 -26.80 -4.70
CA ILE A 173 20.21 -25.84 -4.83
C ILE A 173 19.67 -24.41 -4.94
N GLU A 174 18.63 -24.18 -5.75
CA GLU A 174 18.00 -22.86 -5.88
C GLU A 174 17.38 -22.41 -4.56
N ARG A 175 16.66 -23.30 -3.86
CA ARG A 175 16.07 -22.98 -2.55
C ARG A 175 17.12 -22.61 -1.52
N GLN A 176 18.26 -23.32 -1.48
CA GLN A 176 19.36 -22.97 -0.57
C GLN A 176 20.00 -21.62 -0.90
N LYS A 177 20.31 -21.37 -2.18
CA LYS A 177 20.85 -20.08 -2.63
C LYS A 177 19.91 -18.94 -2.26
N THR A 178 18.62 -19.13 -2.53
CA THR A 178 17.58 -18.15 -2.23
C THR A 178 17.45 -17.91 -0.73
N ALA A 179 17.45 -18.97 0.10
CA ALA A 179 17.40 -18.81 1.56
C ALA A 179 18.59 -18.01 2.09
N MET A 180 19.80 -18.22 1.53
CA MET A 180 20.97 -17.42 1.86
C MET A 180 20.82 -15.95 1.45
N LEU A 181 20.26 -15.69 0.26
CA LEU A 181 19.97 -14.33 -0.21
C LEU A 181 18.95 -13.63 0.69
N VAL A 182 17.84 -14.29 1.05
CA VAL A 182 16.82 -13.78 1.97
C VAL A 182 17.43 -13.44 3.33
N ASN A 183 18.28 -14.30 3.88
CA ASN A 183 18.95 -14.01 5.14
C ASN A 183 19.90 -12.81 5.04
N LYS A 184 20.63 -12.69 3.93
CA LYS A 184 21.49 -11.54 3.67
C LYS A 184 20.69 -10.25 3.51
N GLU A 185 19.57 -10.28 2.80
CA GLU A 185 18.63 -9.15 2.67
C GLU A 185 18.13 -8.70 4.04
N ARG A 186 17.69 -9.65 4.89
CA ARG A 186 17.22 -9.35 6.25
C ARG A 186 18.29 -8.68 7.10
N GLN A 187 19.51 -9.21 7.09
CA GLN A 187 20.63 -8.64 7.83
C GLN A 187 21.00 -7.25 7.32
N GLN A 188 21.04 -7.06 6.00
CA GLN A 188 21.35 -5.76 5.40
C GLN A 188 20.26 -4.73 5.72
N THR A 189 18.99 -5.11 5.60
CA THR A 189 17.84 -4.24 5.91
C THR A 189 17.86 -3.82 7.37
N ALA A 190 18.04 -4.77 8.31
CA ALA A 190 18.13 -4.47 9.73
C ALA A 190 19.29 -3.51 10.04
N LYS A 191 20.44 -3.72 9.40
CA LYS A 191 21.60 -2.84 9.56
C LYS A 191 21.35 -1.43 8.99
N GLU A 192 20.74 -1.32 7.82
CA GLU A 192 20.39 -0.02 7.21
C GLU A 192 19.37 0.75 8.05
N GLU A 193 18.38 0.06 8.61
CA GLU A 193 17.42 0.64 9.55
C GLU A 193 18.10 1.16 10.82
N ASP A 194 19.00 0.38 11.43
CA ASP A 194 19.74 0.77 12.63
C ASP A 194 20.68 1.97 12.37
N GLU A 195 21.44 1.93 11.27
CA GLU A 195 22.28 3.05 10.83
C GLU A 195 21.43 4.31 10.57
N ARG A 196 20.23 4.13 10.00
CA ARG A 196 19.32 5.25 9.74
C ARG A 196 18.74 5.82 11.01
N LEU A 197 18.33 4.98 11.97
CA LEU A 197 17.86 5.40 13.30
C LEU A 197 18.94 6.19 14.04
N GLU A 198 20.19 5.70 14.06
CA GLU A 198 21.31 6.40 14.68
C GLU A 198 21.52 7.78 14.05
N ASN A 199 21.49 7.87 12.71
CA ASN A 199 21.61 9.15 12.00
C ASN A 199 20.44 10.09 12.30
N ILE A 200 19.20 9.58 12.39
CA ILE A 200 18.04 10.37 12.80
C ILE A 200 18.23 10.91 14.22
N ASP A 201 18.62 10.07 15.18
CA ASP A 201 18.81 10.47 16.57
C ASP A 201 19.93 11.54 16.70
N ILE A 202 21.05 11.38 15.99
CA ILE A 202 22.12 12.38 15.91
C ILE A 202 21.59 13.70 15.32
N ASN A 203 20.79 13.65 14.25
CA ASN A 203 20.21 14.85 13.64
C ASN A 203 19.22 15.56 14.56
N LEU A 204 18.35 14.81 15.25
CA LEU A 204 17.41 15.35 16.22
C LEU A 204 18.15 16.03 17.39
N GLN A 205 19.22 15.40 17.89
CA GLN A 205 20.07 15.98 18.93
C GLN A 205 20.79 17.24 18.43
N THR A 206 21.30 17.22 17.20
CA THR A 206 22.01 18.37 16.60
C THR A 206 21.07 19.56 16.43
N LEU A 207 19.85 19.32 15.93
CA LEU A 207 18.82 20.36 15.79
C LEU A 207 18.50 21.02 17.14
N THR A 208 18.26 20.22 18.17
CA THR A 208 17.90 20.72 19.51
C THR A 208 19.07 21.33 20.28
N THR A 209 20.32 21.00 19.93
CA THR A 209 21.53 21.57 20.54
C THR A 209 21.89 22.93 19.94
N HIS A 210 21.64 23.14 18.65
CA HIS A 210 21.97 24.39 17.96
C HIS A 210 21.04 25.55 18.30
N ASP A 211 19.79 25.26 18.67
CA ASP A 211 18.80 26.28 19.01
C ASP A 211 18.00 25.88 20.27
N PRO A 212 18.31 26.47 21.44
CA PRO A 212 17.57 26.21 22.68
C PRO A 212 16.07 26.54 22.58
N LEU A 213 15.71 27.55 21.77
CA LEU A 213 14.32 27.96 21.57
C LEU A 213 13.53 26.87 20.83
N LEU A 214 14.14 26.23 19.83
CA LEU A 214 13.56 25.08 19.14
C LEU A 214 13.19 23.97 20.13
N ARG A 215 14.12 23.60 21.01
CA ARG A 215 13.89 22.56 22.02
C ARG A 215 12.68 22.87 22.89
N VAL A 216 12.58 24.10 23.41
CA VAL A 216 11.46 24.50 24.27
C VAL A 216 10.13 24.48 23.53
N ILE A 217 10.11 24.91 22.26
CA ILE A 217 8.90 24.88 21.41
C ILE A 217 8.43 23.43 21.18
N LEU A 218 9.37 22.52 20.89
CA LEU A 218 9.09 21.11 20.66
C LEU A 218 8.63 20.39 21.96
N ASP A 219 9.35 20.56 23.06
CA ASP A 219 9.04 19.94 24.36
C ASP A 219 7.64 20.32 24.85
N LYS A 220 7.24 21.58 24.64
CA LYS A 220 5.92 22.10 25.04
C LYS A 220 4.85 21.92 23.96
N LYS A 221 5.20 21.37 22.79
CA LYS A 221 4.32 21.19 21.63
C LYS A 221 3.61 22.49 21.22
N ILE A 222 4.33 23.61 21.21
CA ILE A 222 3.78 24.91 20.84
C ILE A 222 3.75 25.04 19.31
N SER A 223 2.67 25.58 18.77
CA SER A 223 2.54 25.79 17.32
C SER A 223 3.48 26.89 16.83
N ILE A 224 4.54 26.51 16.11
CA ILE A 224 5.48 27.45 15.48
C ILE A 224 4.77 28.37 14.49
N VAL A 225 3.75 27.88 13.77
CA VAL A 225 2.98 28.68 12.81
C VAL A 225 2.26 29.83 13.51
N HIS A 226 1.64 29.56 14.67
CA HIS A 226 0.98 30.61 15.46
C HIS A 226 1.99 31.60 16.06
N LEU A 227 3.15 31.13 16.53
CA LEU A 227 4.21 32.00 17.03
C LEU A 227 4.70 32.97 15.94
N LEU A 228 4.90 32.48 14.71
CA LEU A 228 5.35 33.28 13.57
C LEU A 228 4.28 34.26 13.09
N ASP A 229 3.00 33.86 13.09
CA ASP A 229 1.88 34.75 12.80
C ASP A 229 1.78 35.89 13.82
N LEU A 230 1.95 35.60 15.11
CA LEU A 230 1.99 36.63 16.15
C LEU A 230 3.17 37.58 15.99
N ALA A 231 4.36 37.07 15.68
CA ALA A 231 5.52 37.91 15.39
C ALA A 231 5.28 38.81 14.17
N SER A 232 4.61 38.31 13.13
CA SER A 232 4.23 39.10 11.96
C SER A 232 3.22 40.19 12.33
N LYS A 233 2.16 39.84 13.08
CA LYS A 233 1.15 40.79 13.58
C LYS A 233 1.75 41.89 14.46
N TYR A 234 2.66 41.52 15.36
CA TYR A 234 3.37 42.45 16.21
C TYR A 234 4.23 43.42 15.38
N ASN A 235 5.05 42.91 14.46
CA ASN A 235 5.90 43.78 13.62
C ASN A 235 5.05 44.71 12.74
N LYS A 236 3.96 44.22 12.13
CA LYS A 236 3.06 45.05 11.32
C LYS A 236 2.40 46.17 12.14
N GLN A 237 1.97 45.88 13.38
CA GLN A 237 1.41 46.91 14.25
C GLN A 237 2.48 47.88 14.74
N LEU A 238 3.69 47.39 15.01
CA LEU A 238 4.83 48.23 15.41
C LEU A 238 5.21 49.21 14.30
N ASP A 239 5.24 48.75 13.04
CA ASP A 239 5.54 49.58 11.86
C ASP A 239 4.43 50.59 11.54
N SER A 240 3.22 50.39 12.07
CA SER A 240 2.11 51.33 11.93
C SER A 240 2.11 52.44 12.98
N LEU A 241 2.97 52.36 14.00
CA LEU A 241 3.10 53.39 15.02
C LEU A 241 3.96 54.57 14.50
N PRO A 242 3.74 55.80 15.01
CA PRO A 242 4.65 56.91 14.76
C PRO A 242 6.07 56.59 15.23
N ASP A 243 7.10 57.09 14.52
CA ASP A 243 8.53 56.83 14.78
C ASP A 243 8.94 56.99 16.26
N GLU A 244 8.38 57.98 16.96
CA GLU A 244 8.63 58.23 18.38
C GLU A 244 8.19 57.05 19.26
N LYS A 245 6.99 56.50 18.98
CA LYS A 245 6.43 55.36 19.69
C LYS A 245 7.08 54.04 19.27
N GLN A 246 7.51 53.95 18.02
CA GLN A 246 8.26 52.78 17.53
C GLN A 246 9.61 52.63 18.25
N LYS A 247 10.25 53.75 18.63
CA LYS A 247 11.54 53.77 19.35
C LYS A 247 11.39 53.66 20.87
N SER A 248 10.21 53.92 21.41
CA SER A 248 9.89 53.83 22.84
C SER A 248 9.80 52.38 23.32
N SER A 249 10.70 51.97 24.21
CA SER A 249 10.69 50.62 24.78
C SER A 249 9.39 50.29 25.52
N THR A 250 8.78 51.28 26.18
CA THR A 250 7.54 51.10 26.93
C THR A 250 6.34 50.87 26.00
N ASP A 251 6.23 51.66 24.92
CA ASP A 251 5.15 51.48 23.94
C ASP A 251 5.29 50.15 23.19
N ARG A 252 6.53 49.74 22.87
CA ARG A 252 6.82 48.42 22.27
C ARG A 252 6.38 47.27 23.18
N LEU A 253 6.71 47.34 24.47
CA LEU A 253 6.32 46.31 25.44
C LEU A 253 4.81 46.25 25.62
N GLN A 254 4.13 47.39 25.74
CA GLN A 254 2.67 47.44 25.84
C GLN A 254 1.99 46.86 24.59
N LEU A 255 2.51 47.17 23.40
CA LEU A 255 2.03 46.59 22.15
C LEU A 255 2.22 45.07 22.13
N PHE A 256 3.42 44.60 22.51
CA PHE A 256 3.73 43.17 22.59
C PHE A 256 2.80 42.44 23.55
N GLU A 257 2.61 42.95 24.77
CA GLU A 257 1.73 42.35 25.76
C GLU A 257 0.29 42.28 25.26
N ARG A 258 -0.20 43.34 24.61
CA ARG A 258 -1.54 43.39 24.02
C ARG A 258 -1.74 42.38 22.89
N VAL A 259 -0.78 42.27 21.97
CA VAL A 259 -0.87 41.37 20.81
C VAL A 259 -0.77 39.91 21.22
N THR A 260 0.08 39.61 22.21
CA THR A 260 0.37 38.23 22.62
C THR A 260 -0.52 37.69 23.73
N ALA A 261 -1.22 38.55 24.49
CA ALA A 261 -2.04 38.14 25.63
C ALA A 261 -3.05 37.00 25.32
N PRO A 262 -3.83 37.04 24.21
CA PRO A 262 -4.80 35.99 23.93
C PRO A 262 -4.13 34.62 23.75
N PHE A 263 -3.04 34.57 22.99
CA PHE A 263 -2.28 33.35 22.76
C PHE A 263 -1.59 32.85 24.04
N ARG A 264 -0.99 33.77 24.81
CA ARG A 264 -0.35 33.43 26.08
C ARG A 264 -1.34 32.79 27.04
N MET A 265 -2.53 33.36 27.19
CA MET A 265 -3.56 32.79 28.07
C MET A 265 -4.01 31.41 27.60
N GLN A 266 -4.24 31.25 26.29
CA GLN A 266 -4.65 29.98 25.70
C GLN A 266 -3.58 28.88 25.89
N GLU A 267 -2.32 29.17 25.63
CA GLU A 267 -1.23 28.19 25.79
C GLU A 267 -0.96 27.86 27.26
N VAL A 268 -1.06 28.83 28.18
CA VAL A 268 -0.96 28.58 29.62
C VAL A 268 -2.05 27.61 30.06
N GLU A 269 -3.30 27.85 29.65
CA GLU A 269 -4.43 26.98 29.98
C GLU A 269 -4.27 25.57 29.39
N ARG A 270 -3.82 25.48 28.13
CA ARG A 270 -3.55 24.19 27.47
C ARG A 270 -2.47 23.39 28.20
N ILE A 271 -1.33 24.01 28.51
CA ILE A 271 -0.22 23.34 29.20
C ILE A 271 -0.65 22.96 30.63
N ALA A 272 -1.35 23.85 31.33
CA ALA A 272 -1.85 23.58 32.68
C ALA A 272 -2.81 22.38 32.71
N SER A 273 -3.74 22.31 31.76
CA SER A 273 -4.67 21.19 31.62
C SER A 273 -3.94 19.89 31.28
N SER A 274 -2.99 19.93 30.34
CA SER A 274 -2.25 18.74 29.90
C SER A 274 -1.37 18.15 31.01
N HIS A 275 -0.82 18.98 31.89
CA HIS A 275 0.08 18.58 32.98
C HIS A 275 -0.59 18.58 34.36
N HIS A 276 -1.91 18.71 34.45
CA HIS A 276 -2.67 18.72 35.71
C HIS A 276 -2.13 19.73 36.74
N ILE A 277 -1.78 20.93 36.25
CA ILE A 277 -1.20 22.00 37.07
C ILE A 277 -2.34 22.82 37.68
N HIS A 278 -2.53 22.71 38.99
CA HIS A 278 -3.60 23.40 39.71
C HIS A 278 -3.11 24.49 40.68
N ASN A 279 -1.80 24.58 40.93
CA ASN A 279 -1.25 25.54 41.88
C ASN A 279 -0.75 26.81 41.16
N LEU A 280 -0.96 27.97 41.79
CA LEU A 280 -0.63 29.28 41.24
C LEU A 280 0.86 29.47 40.94
N LYS A 281 1.76 28.85 41.73
CA LYS A 281 3.20 28.99 41.56
C LYS A 281 3.66 28.35 40.24
N SER A 282 3.24 27.11 39.97
CA SER A 282 3.54 26.41 38.73
C SER A 282 2.90 27.08 37.52
N LEU A 283 1.68 27.61 37.65
CA LEU A 283 1.04 28.39 36.59
C LEU A 283 1.83 29.66 36.25
N SER A 284 2.32 30.38 37.26
CA SER A 284 3.17 31.57 37.05
C SER A 284 4.47 31.23 36.33
N VAL A 285 5.06 30.06 36.59
CA VAL A 285 6.27 29.60 35.89
C VAL A 285 5.96 29.33 34.42
N VAL A 286 4.90 28.58 34.13
CA VAL A 286 4.46 28.30 32.74
C VAL A 286 4.16 29.59 31.98
N GLN A 287 3.50 30.55 32.62
CA GLN A 287 3.22 31.85 32.03
C GLN A 287 4.50 32.64 31.71
N SER A 288 5.49 32.62 32.61
CA SER A 288 6.80 33.23 32.34
C SER A 288 7.47 32.59 31.14
N GLU A 289 7.57 31.25 31.13
CA GLU A 289 8.23 30.51 30.05
C GLU A 289 7.58 30.78 28.68
N ILE A 290 6.25 30.81 28.60
CA ILE A 290 5.56 31.18 27.34
C ILE A 290 5.86 32.63 26.94
N SER A 291 5.92 33.53 27.91
CA SER A 291 6.25 34.94 27.65
C SER A 291 7.68 35.08 27.11
N ASP A 292 8.62 34.33 27.67
CA ASP A 292 10.03 34.32 27.24
C ASP A 292 10.15 33.80 25.80
N ILE A 293 9.48 32.69 25.47
CA ILE A 293 9.42 32.15 24.09
C ILE A 293 8.87 33.19 23.11
N LEU A 294 7.75 33.84 23.47
CA LEU A 294 7.12 34.85 22.61
C LEU A 294 8.03 36.06 22.41
N LEU A 295 8.74 36.50 23.45
CA LEU A 295 9.70 37.59 23.38
C LEU A 295 10.87 37.22 22.47
N GLU A 296 11.44 36.03 22.61
CA GLU A 296 12.53 35.56 21.76
C GLU A 296 12.11 35.45 20.28
N VAL A 297 10.95 34.85 20.00
CA VAL A 297 10.46 34.75 18.61
C VAL A 297 10.11 36.13 18.01
N CYS A 298 9.47 37.02 18.78
CA CYS A 298 9.09 38.34 18.28
C CYS A 298 10.29 39.28 18.10
N SER A 299 11.35 39.10 18.89
CA SER A 299 12.59 39.87 18.78
C SER A 299 13.57 39.29 17.75
N ALA A 300 13.39 38.03 17.35
CA ALA A 300 14.21 37.38 16.35
C ALA A 300 14.14 38.03 14.95
N THR A 301 15.28 37.99 14.25
CA THR A 301 15.37 38.42 12.85
C THR A 301 14.48 37.54 11.95
N PRO A 302 14.00 38.05 10.80
CA PRO A 302 13.26 37.23 9.84
C PRO A 302 14.01 35.97 9.41
N THR A 303 15.34 36.07 9.26
CA THR A 303 16.20 34.92 8.92
C THR A 303 16.19 33.84 9.99
N HIS A 304 16.28 34.23 11.27
CA HIS A 304 16.24 33.27 12.38
C HIS A 304 14.85 32.63 12.49
N ARG A 305 13.77 33.40 12.37
CA ARG A 305 12.39 32.89 12.35
C ARG A 305 12.14 31.88 11.23
N ASN A 306 12.65 32.14 10.03
CA ASN A 306 12.55 31.20 8.91
C ASN A 306 13.35 29.92 9.16
N ARG A 307 14.57 30.03 9.74
CA ARG A 307 15.36 28.86 10.14
C ARG A 307 14.61 28.01 11.17
N LEU A 308 14.05 28.64 12.21
CA LEU A 308 13.28 27.97 13.25
C LEU A 308 12.08 27.18 12.68
N LEU A 309 11.36 27.74 11.70
CA LEU A 309 10.29 27.03 10.98
C LEU A 309 10.80 25.77 10.28
N LEU A 310 11.88 25.92 9.50
CA LEU A 310 12.48 24.80 8.75
C LEU A 310 13.00 23.72 9.69
N ASP A 311 13.59 24.10 10.82
CA ASP A 311 14.10 23.16 11.82
C ASP A 311 12.96 22.40 12.52
N VAL A 312 11.83 23.05 12.85
CA VAL A 312 10.63 22.36 13.36
C VAL A 312 10.05 21.38 12.33
N GLN A 313 9.97 21.78 11.06
CA GLN A 313 9.49 20.91 9.99
C GLN A 313 10.43 19.70 9.80
N ARG A 314 11.73 19.94 9.79
CA ARG A 314 12.75 18.89 9.68
C ARG A 314 12.68 17.94 10.87
N HIS A 315 12.56 18.46 12.10
CA HIS A 315 12.39 17.65 13.29
C HIS A 315 11.15 16.75 13.18
N THR A 316 10.00 17.32 12.80
CA THR A 316 8.74 16.58 12.63
C THR A 316 8.88 15.43 11.63
N ARG A 317 9.48 15.71 10.46
CA ARG A 317 9.74 14.70 9.43
C ARG A 317 10.65 13.58 9.94
N LEU A 318 11.74 13.93 10.62
CA LEU A 318 12.67 12.96 11.18
C LEU A 318 12.01 12.09 12.28
N THR A 319 11.16 12.69 13.13
CA THR A 319 10.40 11.92 14.13
C THR A 319 9.42 10.95 13.48
N GLN A 320 8.68 11.38 12.46
CA GLN A 320 7.77 10.50 11.71
C GLN A 320 8.51 9.33 11.05
N GLU A 321 9.66 9.60 10.45
CA GLU A 321 10.50 8.56 9.85
C GLU A 321 11.04 7.58 10.89
N ARG A 322 11.50 8.07 12.04
CA ARG A 322 11.94 7.23 13.18
C ARG A 322 10.82 6.32 13.65
N ASP A 323 9.62 6.87 13.85
CA ASP A 323 8.46 6.10 14.32
C ASP A 323 8.06 5.02 13.31
N LEU A 324 8.17 5.30 12.00
CA LEU A 324 7.94 4.31 10.95
C LEU A 324 8.97 3.19 10.97
N ILE A 325 10.27 3.50 11.07
CA ILE A 325 11.32 2.47 11.13
C ILE A 325 11.12 1.58 12.36
N LEU A 326 10.82 2.16 13.52
CA LEU A 326 10.54 1.39 14.75
C LEU A 326 9.30 0.50 14.62
N LEU A 327 8.28 0.95 13.88
CA LEU A 327 7.11 0.13 13.57
C LEU A 327 7.49 -1.08 12.69
N ILE A 328 8.29 -0.86 11.64
CA ILE A 328 8.78 -1.91 10.74
C ILE A 328 9.58 -2.96 11.52
N GLN A 329 10.51 -2.51 12.39
CA GLN A 329 11.30 -3.40 13.24
C GLN A 329 10.41 -4.25 14.15
N ARG A 330 9.41 -3.64 14.79
CA ARG A 330 8.46 -4.35 15.66
C ARG A 330 7.60 -5.38 14.89
N ASN A 331 7.10 -5.00 13.71
CA ASN A 331 6.31 -5.91 12.87
C ASN A 331 7.14 -7.13 12.46
N ARG A 332 8.41 -6.91 12.11
CA ARG A 332 9.36 -7.99 11.80
C ARG A 332 9.60 -8.92 12.99
N GLU A 333 9.78 -8.38 14.19
CA GLU A 333 9.94 -9.19 15.42
C GLU A 333 8.69 -10.04 15.69
N HIS A 334 7.50 -9.44 15.66
CA HIS A 334 6.25 -10.17 15.85
C HIS A 334 6.01 -11.26 14.81
N PHE A 335 6.38 -11.01 13.55
CA PHE A 335 6.30 -12.04 12.51
C PHE A 335 7.17 -13.25 12.82
N TYR A 336 8.37 -13.05 13.38
CA TYR A 336 9.23 -14.16 13.78
C TYR A 336 8.75 -14.87 15.04
N GLU A 337 8.22 -14.15 16.02
CA GLU A 337 7.65 -14.75 17.24
C GLU A 337 6.37 -15.56 16.97
N GLY A 338 5.54 -15.12 16.01
CA GLY A 338 4.30 -15.79 15.64
C GLY A 338 4.46 -17.02 14.74
N ASN A 339 5.62 -17.19 14.10
CA ASN A 339 5.93 -18.29 13.17
C ASN A 339 7.03 -19.24 13.68
N SER A 340 7.54 -19.02 14.90
CA SER A 340 8.43 -19.94 15.63
C SER A 340 7.60 -20.87 16.51
#